data_AF-A0A9P6U494-F1
#
_entry.id   AF-A0A9P6U494-F1
#
_cell.length_a   1.000
_cell.length_b   1.000
_cell.length_c   1.000
_cell.angle_alpha   90.00
_cell.angle_beta   90.00
_cell.angle_gamma   90.00
#
_symmetry.space_group_name_H-M   'P 1'
#
loop_
_entity.id
_entity.type
_entity.pdbx_description
1 polymer ?
#
loop_
_entity_poly.entity_id
_entity_poly.type
_entity_poly.pdbx_seq_one_letter_code
_entity_poly.pdbx_strand_id
1 'polypeptide(L)'
;MMIKRGARIKWYDILDLAFSEMSEEDIQEFERTVGKDEGMLNEWIDSKTEDGAIKWLIDLSDGDGRSALNTLEIALQSLSSEMLQLDSLNPTLDDLNGTQKKNSKAVLERLHSFKLTASSVKAAFQKTHLQYDRQGEEHYNLISALHKSIRGGDADASLYWLGRMLVAGEDPLYIARRLIRVASEDIGLADSAALPLATATYQACQMIGMPECDVNLAHCVTYMARAPKSIEVYHAYGLVKQTVQEEYAYSVPIHLKNAPTALMKDLGYGAGYKYNPGYAPGTIIKQEYLPKGLERRKFLGQLEYMVLEEESEK
;
A
#
# COMPACT_ATOMS: atom_id res chain seq x y z
N MET A 1 9.39 9.94 -0.35
CA MET A 1 10.38 10.90 -0.88
C MET A 1 10.81 10.46 -2.29
N MET A 2 10.37 11.13 -3.36
CA MET A 2 10.83 10.82 -4.72
C MET A 2 12.24 11.36 -4.91
N ILE A 3 13.23 10.50 -5.12
CA ILE A 3 14.58 10.93 -5.49
C ILE A 3 14.55 11.17 -6.99
N LYS A 4 14.50 12.45 -7.40
CA LYS A 4 14.75 12.80 -8.81
C LYS A 4 16.13 12.27 -9.19
N ARG A 5 16.29 11.75 -10.42
CA ARG A 5 17.63 11.54 -11.00
C ARG A 5 18.43 12.85 -10.88
N GLY A 6 19.42 12.86 -9.98
CA GLY A 6 20.24 14.03 -9.64
C GLY A 6 19.93 14.72 -8.29
N ALA A 7 18.96 14.25 -7.50
CA ALA A 7 18.76 14.74 -6.13
C ALA A 7 19.85 14.14 -5.21
N ARG A 8 20.64 15.01 -4.58
CA ARG A 8 21.57 14.59 -3.51
C ARG A 8 20.72 14.15 -2.31
N ILE A 9 20.75 12.86 -2.01
CA ILE A 9 20.29 12.33 -0.73
C ILE A 9 21.08 13.09 0.35
N LYS A 10 20.37 13.72 1.29
CA LYS A 10 21.01 14.33 2.45
C LYS A 10 21.29 13.22 3.44
N TRP A 11 22.53 12.75 3.46
CA TRP A 11 22.98 11.67 4.33
C TRP A 11 22.79 11.95 5.82
N TYR A 12 22.69 13.22 6.20
CA TYR A 12 22.36 13.65 7.56
C TYR A 12 21.01 13.08 8.03
N ASP A 13 19.98 13.12 7.18
CA ASP A 13 18.64 12.63 7.52
C ASP A 13 18.62 11.09 7.71
N ILE A 14 19.57 10.38 7.09
CA ILE A 14 19.74 8.92 7.21
C ILE A 14 20.49 8.57 8.50
N LEU A 15 21.51 9.36 8.85
CA LEU A 15 22.28 9.16 10.06
C LEU A 15 21.48 9.52 11.30
N ASP A 16 20.61 10.52 11.25
CA ASP A 16 19.72 10.85 12.37
C ASP A 16 18.81 9.67 12.75
N LEU A 17 18.34 8.90 11.74
CA LEU A 17 17.57 7.67 11.94
C LEU A 17 18.43 6.50 12.45
N ALA A 18 19.71 6.43 12.07
CA ALA A 18 20.62 5.42 12.61
C ALA A 18 21.04 5.75 14.05
N PHE A 19 21.26 7.03 14.36
CA PHE A 19 21.66 7.52 15.68
C PHE A 19 20.55 7.37 16.71
N SER A 20 19.27 7.37 16.32
CA SER A 20 18.19 7.09 17.27
C SER A 20 18.24 5.69 17.89
N GLU A 21 18.98 4.76 17.29
CA GLU A 21 19.17 3.38 17.77
C GLU A 21 20.56 3.15 18.41
N MET A 22 21.40 4.19 18.48
CA MET A 22 22.78 4.09 18.98
C MET A 22 22.93 4.68 20.39
N SER A 23 23.98 4.26 21.11
CA SER A 23 24.29 4.82 22.42
C SER A 23 24.84 6.25 22.29
N GLU A 24 24.57 7.11 23.28
CA GLU A 24 25.08 8.50 23.29
C GLU A 24 26.61 8.58 23.18
N GLU A 25 27.31 7.56 23.67
CA GLU A 25 28.77 7.47 23.61
C GLU A 25 29.28 7.23 22.18
N ASP A 26 28.59 6.38 21.41
CA ASP A 26 28.92 6.11 20.01
C ASP A 26 28.61 7.31 19.10
N ILE A 27 27.51 8.03 19.39
CA ILE A 27 27.13 9.26 18.68
C ILE A 27 28.19 10.33 18.92
N GLN A 28 28.63 10.54 20.16
CA GLN A 28 29.66 11.53 20.48
C GLN A 28 31.01 11.21 19.83
N GLU A 29 31.42 9.95 19.78
CA GLU A 29 32.66 9.57 19.12
C GLU A 29 32.57 9.70 17.59
N PHE A 30 31.41 9.41 16.99
CA PHE A 30 31.15 9.67 15.57
C PHE A 30 31.22 11.17 15.26
N GLU A 31 30.51 12.01 16.01
CA GLU A 31 30.51 13.47 15.83
C GLU A 31 31.91 14.07 15.99
N ARG A 32 32.74 13.50 16.87
CA ARG A 32 34.14 13.91 17.09
C ARG A 32 35.06 13.51 15.95
N THR A 33 34.77 12.41 15.26
CA THR A 33 35.61 11.82 14.22
C THR A 33 35.27 12.31 12.82
N VAL A 34 33.98 12.47 12.51
CA VAL A 34 33.46 12.86 11.18
C VAL A 34 33.14 14.36 11.11
N GLY A 35 32.82 14.99 12.24
CA GLY A 35 32.39 16.38 12.30
C GLY A 35 30.91 16.56 11.91
N LYS A 36 30.31 17.70 12.29
CA LYS A 36 28.91 18.04 11.98
C LYS A 36 28.71 18.68 10.60
N ASP A 37 29.78 18.80 9.81
CA ASP A 37 29.77 19.47 8.51
C ASP A 37 29.36 18.46 7.40
N GLU A 38 28.36 18.83 6.61
CA GLU A 38 27.85 18.08 5.47
C GLU A 38 28.97 17.78 4.45
N GLY A 39 29.99 18.63 4.35
CA GLY A 39 31.18 18.40 3.52
C GLY A 39 32.03 17.21 3.99
N MET A 40 32.38 17.16 5.28
CA MET A 40 33.19 16.08 5.84
C MET A 40 32.44 14.75 5.88
N LEU A 41 31.12 14.80 6.08
CA LEU A 41 30.30 13.60 6.03
C LEU A 41 30.28 12.98 4.62
N ASN A 42 30.16 13.81 3.58
CA ASN A 42 30.22 13.32 2.20
C ASN A 42 31.58 12.71 1.87
N GLU A 43 32.69 13.34 2.30
CA GLU A 43 34.04 12.78 2.12
C GLU A 43 34.23 11.47 2.90
N TRP A 44 33.67 11.36 4.11
CA TRP A 44 33.70 10.13 4.89
C TRP A 44 32.92 9.01 4.20
N ILE A 45 31.71 9.29 3.71
CA ILE A 45 30.89 8.31 2.98
C ILE A 45 31.60 7.88 1.69
N ASP A 46 32.12 8.82 0.90
CA ASP A 46 32.88 8.53 -0.31
C ASP A 46 34.14 7.69 0.01
N SER A 47 34.77 7.88 1.17
CA SER A 47 35.91 7.04 1.62
C SER A 47 35.49 5.60 1.99
N LYS A 48 34.21 5.39 2.29
CA LYS A 48 33.61 4.12 2.75
C LYS A 48 32.82 3.38 1.68
N THR A 49 32.53 4.00 0.56
CA THR A 49 31.93 3.34 -0.61
C THR A 49 32.98 3.06 -1.67
N GLU A 50 33.02 1.84 -2.21
CA GLU A 50 33.74 1.62 -3.47
C GLU A 50 33.03 2.38 -4.61
N ASP A 51 33.81 2.86 -5.58
CA ASP A 51 33.32 3.56 -6.76
C ASP A 51 32.16 2.78 -7.40
N GLY A 52 30.98 3.39 -7.40
CA GLY A 52 29.78 2.83 -8.03
C GLY A 52 28.80 2.12 -7.10
N ALA A 53 29.10 1.84 -5.82
CA ALA A 53 28.13 1.24 -4.89
C ALA A 53 26.89 2.14 -4.68
N ILE A 54 27.10 3.45 -4.57
CA ILE A 54 26.02 4.46 -4.49
C ILE A 54 25.22 4.52 -5.79
N LYS A 55 25.90 4.51 -6.93
CA LYS A 55 25.26 4.49 -8.25
C LYS A 55 24.39 3.24 -8.42
N TRP A 56 24.89 2.09 -7.99
CA TRP A 56 24.14 0.83 -7.97
C TRP A 56 22.92 0.90 -7.04
N LEU A 57 23.06 1.45 -5.83
CA LEU A 57 21.92 1.62 -4.91
C LEU A 57 20.82 2.48 -5.53
N ILE A 58 21.20 3.59 -6.19
CA ILE A 58 20.27 4.49 -6.89
C ILE A 58 19.62 3.81 -8.10
N ASP A 59 20.42 3.13 -8.93
CA ASP A 59 19.96 2.44 -10.14
C ASP A 59 19.03 1.26 -9.79
N LEU A 60 19.34 0.50 -8.74
CA LEU A 60 18.54 -0.62 -8.25
C LEU A 60 17.24 -0.18 -7.59
N SER A 61 17.25 0.97 -6.92
CA SER A 61 16.07 1.49 -6.22
C SER A 61 15.13 2.29 -7.11
N ASP A 62 15.45 2.42 -8.41
CA ASP A 62 14.69 3.19 -9.41
C ASP A 62 14.34 4.62 -8.95
N GLY A 63 15.21 5.24 -8.13
CA GLY A 63 14.97 6.55 -7.53
C GLY A 63 13.94 6.59 -6.38
N ASP A 64 13.51 5.44 -5.85
CA ASP A 64 12.74 5.38 -4.59
C ASP A 64 13.71 5.43 -3.39
N GLY A 65 13.68 6.55 -2.68
CA GLY A 65 14.55 6.76 -1.52
C GLY A 65 14.31 5.81 -0.37
N ARG A 66 13.10 5.26 -0.23
CA ARG A 66 12.82 4.29 0.82
C ARG A 66 13.33 2.90 0.46
N SER A 67 13.19 2.51 -0.80
CA SER A 67 13.81 1.26 -1.30
C SER A 67 15.33 1.33 -1.18
N ALA A 68 15.93 2.49 -1.48
CA ALA A 68 17.36 2.73 -1.31
C ALA A 68 17.76 2.64 0.16
N LEU A 69 16.98 3.25 1.06
CA LEU A 69 17.25 3.22 2.50
C LEU A 69 17.13 1.81 3.09
N ASN A 70 16.04 1.08 2.80
CA ASN A 70 15.87 -0.31 3.25
C ASN A 70 16.98 -1.22 2.72
N THR A 71 17.36 -1.05 1.46
CA THR A 71 18.46 -1.83 0.86
C THR A 71 19.78 -1.53 1.54
N LEU A 72 20.04 -0.26 1.87
CA LEU A 72 21.22 0.16 2.63
C LEU A 72 21.20 -0.38 4.06
N GLU A 73 20.07 -0.30 4.75
CA GLU A 73 19.91 -0.82 6.11
C GLU A 73 20.18 -2.32 6.16
N ILE A 74 19.61 -3.10 5.23
CA ILE A 74 19.83 -4.54 5.14
C ILE A 74 21.27 -4.85 4.71
N ALA A 75 21.90 -4.02 3.89
CA ALA A 75 23.32 -4.14 3.59
C ALA A 75 24.16 -3.96 4.86
N LEU A 76 23.88 -2.93 5.65
CA LEU A 76 24.57 -2.66 6.92
C LEU A 76 24.31 -3.74 7.97
N GLN A 77 23.09 -4.27 8.09
CA GLN A 77 22.76 -5.37 9.00
C GLN A 77 23.40 -6.71 8.58
N SER A 78 23.49 -6.97 7.28
CA SER A 78 24.22 -8.14 6.77
C SER A 78 25.72 -8.00 7.05
N LEU A 79 26.26 -6.78 6.91
CA LEU A 79 27.65 -6.47 7.22
C LEU A 79 27.95 -6.57 8.73
N SER A 80 27.06 -6.12 9.61
CA SER A 80 27.22 -6.26 11.07
C SER A 80 27.19 -7.73 11.50
N SER A 81 26.35 -8.54 10.86
CA SER A 81 26.29 -9.99 11.08
C SER A 81 27.56 -10.71 10.63
N GLU A 82 28.15 -10.32 9.50
CA GLU A 82 29.46 -10.82 9.04
C GLU A 82 30.60 -10.41 9.99
N MET A 83 30.57 -9.19 10.52
CA MET A 83 31.50 -8.71 11.54
C MET A 83 31.47 -9.55 12.82
N LEU A 84 30.28 -9.88 13.32
CA LEU A 84 30.10 -10.70 14.53
C LEU A 84 30.56 -12.15 14.33
N GLN A 85 30.41 -12.71 13.11
CA GLN A 85 30.88 -14.06 12.80
C GLN A 85 32.41 -14.15 12.73
N LEU A 86 33.08 -13.13 12.21
CA LEU A 86 34.55 -13.08 12.15
C LEU A 86 35.20 -13.02 13.54
N ASP A 87 34.56 -12.38 14.52
CA ASP A 87 35.03 -12.36 15.91
C ASP A 87 34.95 -13.74 16.59
N SER A 88 33.95 -14.56 16.25
CA SER A 88 33.80 -15.90 16.82
C SER A 88 34.84 -16.92 16.32
N LEU A 89 35.52 -16.63 15.21
CA LEU A 89 36.48 -17.52 14.54
C LEU A 89 37.94 -17.21 14.88
N ASN A 90 38.23 -16.12 15.58
CA ASN A 90 39.58 -15.72 15.93
C ASN A 90 39.65 -15.17 17.38
N PRO A 91 39.48 -16.02 18.41
CA PRO A 91 39.70 -15.60 19.78
C PRO A 91 41.19 -15.33 19.95
N THR A 92 41.58 -14.05 20.01
CA THR A 92 42.93 -13.68 20.44
C THR A 92 43.11 -14.08 21.91
N LEU A 93 44.31 -14.57 22.25
CA LEU A 93 44.73 -15.04 23.58
C LEU A 93 44.54 -14.06 24.76
N ASP A 94 44.01 -12.86 24.51
CA ASP A 94 43.75 -11.82 25.51
C ASP A 94 42.41 -12.00 26.26
N ASP A 95 41.52 -12.92 25.84
CA ASP A 95 40.20 -13.15 26.47
C ASP A 95 40.24 -13.72 27.90
N LEU A 96 41.42 -14.04 28.43
CA LEU A 96 41.58 -14.58 29.79
C LEU A 96 41.95 -13.53 30.85
N ASN A 97 42.24 -12.28 30.47
CA ASN A 97 42.58 -11.23 31.45
C ASN A 97 41.69 -10.00 31.29
N GLY A 98 40.61 -9.99 32.09
CA GLY A 98 39.55 -8.99 32.08
C GLY A 98 40.01 -7.54 32.12
N THR A 99 40.13 -6.92 30.95
CA THR A 99 40.21 -5.47 30.78
C THR A 99 39.32 -5.04 29.62
N GLN A 100 38.08 -4.63 29.95
CA GLN A 100 37.02 -4.18 29.04
C GLN A 100 37.33 -2.93 28.19
N LYS A 101 38.58 -2.44 28.15
CA LYS A 101 38.93 -1.13 27.57
C LYS A 101 39.69 -1.14 26.24
N LYS A 102 39.93 -2.32 25.64
CA LYS A 102 40.68 -2.45 24.37
C LYS A 102 39.82 -2.74 23.13
N ASN A 103 38.54 -3.06 23.28
CA ASN A 103 37.69 -3.44 22.12
C ASN A 103 37.30 -2.24 21.24
N SER A 104 37.11 -1.04 21.79
CA SER A 104 36.63 0.11 21.00
C SER A 104 37.62 0.52 19.90
N LYS A 105 38.95 0.43 20.14
CA LYS A 105 39.95 0.81 19.14
C LYS A 105 40.10 -0.22 18.01
N ALA A 106 39.98 -1.51 18.33
CA ALA A 106 40.02 -2.59 17.34
C ALA A 106 38.73 -2.63 16.51
N VAL A 107 37.58 -2.36 17.13
CA VAL A 107 36.29 -2.19 16.44
C VAL A 107 36.32 -0.96 15.53
N LEU A 108 36.86 0.18 16.00
CA LEU A 108 37.05 1.38 15.18
C LEU A 108 38.06 1.14 14.04
N GLU A 109 39.20 0.50 14.25
CA GLU A 109 40.14 0.17 13.16
C GLU A 109 39.51 -0.75 12.10
N ARG A 110 38.62 -1.67 12.51
CA ARG A 110 37.89 -2.55 11.57
C ARG A 110 36.77 -1.80 10.85
N LEU A 111 35.97 -0.99 11.53
CA LEU A 111 35.04 -0.03 10.90
C LEU A 111 35.78 0.92 9.94
N HIS A 112 37.05 1.21 10.24
CA HIS A 112 37.91 2.02 9.38
C HIS A 112 38.36 1.27 8.11
N SER A 113 38.53 -0.05 8.17
CA SER A 113 38.96 -0.88 7.03
C SER A 113 37.85 -1.39 6.12
N PHE A 114 36.58 -1.36 6.55
CA PHE A 114 35.47 -1.92 5.77
C PHE A 114 34.84 -0.89 4.82
N LYS A 115 34.58 -1.33 3.58
CA LYS A 115 33.93 -0.55 2.53
C LYS A 115 32.61 -1.19 2.10
N LEU A 116 31.57 -0.39 1.91
CA LEU A 116 30.32 -0.80 1.27
C LEU A 116 30.62 -1.12 -0.21
N THR A 117 30.65 -2.41 -0.53
CA THR A 117 30.94 -2.89 -1.89
C THR A 117 29.66 -3.00 -2.73
N ALA A 118 29.79 -2.92 -4.06
CA ALA A 118 28.67 -3.16 -4.97
C ALA A 118 28.06 -4.57 -4.80
N SER A 119 28.88 -5.56 -4.42
CA SER A 119 28.43 -6.92 -4.09
C SER A 119 27.55 -6.96 -2.84
N SER A 120 27.91 -6.24 -1.79
CA SER A 120 27.12 -6.18 -0.54
C SER A 120 25.77 -5.50 -0.78
N VAL A 121 25.76 -4.39 -1.55
CA VAL A 121 24.53 -3.72 -1.98
C VAL A 121 23.67 -4.64 -2.83
N LYS A 122 24.27 -5.39 -3.76
CA LYS A 122 23.55 -6.35 -4.61
C LYS A 122 22.97 -7.52 -3.82
N ALA A 123 23.67 -8.04 -2.83
CA ALA A 123 23.18 -9.13 -1.98
C ALA A 123 22.03 -8.68 -1.07
N ALA A 124 22.15 -7.48 -0.49
CA ALA A 124 21.08 -6.85 0.28
C ALA A 124 19.86 -6.56 -0.60
N PHE A 125 20.09 -6.04 -1.80
CA PHE A 125 19.03 -5.81 -2.77
C PHE A 125 18.36 -7.12 -3.20
N GLN A 126 19.11 -8.19 -3.45
CA GLN A 126 18.50 -9.48 -3.77
C GLN A 126 17.62 -9.99 -2.63
N LYS A 127 18.03 -9.80 -1.36
CA LYS A 127 17.19 -10.15 -0.20
C LYS A 127 15.93 -9.29 -0.10
N THR A 128 15.99 -7.99 -0.39
CA THR A 128 14.80 -7.11 -0.38
C THR A 128 13.89 -7.36 -1.58
N HIS A 129 14.45 -7.57 -2.76
CA HIS A 129 13.72 -7.72 -4.02
C HIS A 129 13.12 -9.12 -4.21
N LEU A 130 13.74 -10.18 -3.64
CA LEU A 130 13.10 -11.50 -3.53
C LEU A 130 11.80 -11.45 -2.71
N GLN A 131 11.63 -10.43 -1.85
CA GLN A 131 10.40 -10.27 -1.05
C GLN A 131 9.35 -9.39 -1.73
N TYR A 132 9.69 -8.68 -2.81
CA TYR A 132 8.75 -7.83 -3.52
C TYR A 132 9.24 -7.38 -4.90
N ASP A 133 8.60 -7.91 -5.93
CA ASP A 133 8.71 -7.37 -7.29
C ASP A 133 7.55 -6.40 -7.54
N ARG A 134 7.85 -5.10 -7.54
CA ARG A 134 6.88 -4.02 -7.77
C ARG A 134 6.27 -4.04 -9.17
N GLN A 135 6.97 -4.63 -10.15
CA GLN A 135 6.47 -4.83 -11.52
C GLN A 135 6.10 -6.29 -11.81
N GLY A 136 6.22 -7.16 -10.81
CA GLY A 136 6.01 -8.59 -10.94
C GLY A 136 4.75 -9.10 -10.29
N GLU A 137 4.69 -10.42 -10.21
CA GLU A 137 3.54 -11.16 -9.69
C GLU A 137 3.27 -10.85 -8.22
N GLU A 138 4.32 -10.64 -7.41
CA GLU A 138 4.18 -10.52 -5.96
C GLU A 138 3.40 -9.25 -5.55
N HIS A 139 3.56 -8.15 -6.27
CA HIS A 139 2.73 -6.96 -6.10
C HIS A 139 1.23 -7.28 -6.21
N TYR A 140 0.85 -8.06 -7.24
CA TYR A 140 -0.53 -8.48 -7.45
C TYR A 140 -1.00 -9.50 -6.41
N ASN A 141 -0.11 -10.40 -5.97
CA ASN A 141 -0.41 -11.38 -4.94
C ASN A 141 -0.69 -10.72 -3.59
N LEU A 142 0.12 -9.75 -3.17
CA LEU A 142 -0.06 -9.07 -1.89
C LEU A 142 -1.34 -8.22 -1.86
N ILE A 143 -1.63 -7.44 -2.90
CA ILE A 143 -2.88 -6.65 -2.95
C ILE A 143 -4.12 -7.54 -3.02
N SER A 144 -4.02 -8.68 -3.70
CA SER A 144 -5.05 -9.71 -3.79
C SER A 144 -5.31 -10.36 -2.43
N ALA A 145 -4.25 -10.67 -1.69
CA ALA A 145 -4.33 -11.22 -0.33
C ALA A 145 -4.94 -10.20 0.65
N LEU A 146 -4.54 -8.93 0.57
CA LEU A 146 -5.15 -7.84 1.35
C LEU A 146 -6.66 -7.74 1.10
N HIS A 147 -7.09 -7.70 -0.17
CA HIS A 147 -8.51 -7.65 -0.53
C HIS A 147 -9.30 -8.84 0.01
N LYS A 148 -8.77 -10.06 -0.17
CA LYS A 148 -9.44 -11.28 0.30
C LYS A 148 -9.54 -11.34 1.82
N SER A 149 -8.50 -10.87 2.52
CA SER A 149 -8.51 -10.81 3.99
C SER A 149 -9.56 -9.83 4.50
N ILE A 150 -9.67 -8.65 3.88
CA ILE A 150 -10.71 -7.67 4.23
C ILE A 150 -12.10 -8.26 3.97
N ARG A 151 -12.31 -8.89 2.80
CA ARG A 151 -13.56 -9.55 2.43
C ARG A 151 -13.94 -10.67 3.39
N GLY A 152 -12.96 -11.47 3.81
CA GLY A 152 -13.10 -12.54 4.79
C GLY A 152 -13.31 -12.05 6.23
N GLY A 153 -13.09 -10.76 6.48
CA GLY A 153 -13.28 -10.15 7.80
C GLY A 153 -12.11 -10.34 8.77
N ASP A 154 -10.96 -10.79 8.28
CA ASP A 154 -9.76 -11.00 9.08
C ASP A 154 -8.93 -9.72 9.17
N ALA A 155 -9.06 -9.00 10.28
CA ALA A 155 -8.38 -7.72 10.48
C ALA A 155 -6.86 -7.88 10.63
N ASP A 156 -6.40 -8.94 11.31
CA ASP A 156 -4.99 -9.18 11.58
C ASP A 156 -4.25 -9.56 10.27
N ALA A 157 -4.82 -10.47 9.49
CA ALA A 157 -4.27 -10.82 8.18
C ALA A 157 -4.27 -9.61 7.24
N SER A 158 -5.33 -8.79 7.27
CA SER A 158 -5.40 -7.57 6.45
C SER A 158 -4.29 -6.58 6.81
N LEU A 159 -4.03 -6.35 8.12
CA LEU A 159 -2.92 -5.51 8.56
C LEU A 159 -1.56 -6.09 8.17
N TYR A 160 -1.39 -7.41 8.27
CA TYR A 160 -0.15 -8.07 7.86
C TYR A 160 0.15 -7.86 6.37
N TRP A 161 -0.84 -8.08 5.49
CA TRP A 161 -0.64 -7.88 4.05
C TRP A 161 -0.42 -6.41 3.69
N LEU A 162 -1.13 -5.49 4.35
CA LEU A 162 -0.85 -4.06 4.23
C LEU A 162 0.60 -3.75 4.62
N GLY A 163 1.04 -4.22 5.79
CA GLY A 163 2.39 -3.99 6.30
C GLY A 163 3.46 -4.54 5.37
N ARG A 164 3.27 -5.74 4.81
CA ARG A 164 4.16 -6.32 3.79
C ARG A 164 4.31 -5.40 2.57
N MET A 165 3.21 -4.91 2.01
CA MET A 165 3.24 -3.97 0.88
C MET A 165 3.93 -2.65 1.27
N LEU A 166 3.59 -2.12 2.45
CA LEU A 166 4.13 -0.88 2.97
C LEU A 166 5.58 -0.98 3.42
N VAL A 167 6.14 -2.12 3.80
CA VAL A 167 7.58 -2.25 4.05
C VAL A 167 8.32 -2.38 2.73
N ALA A 168 7.70 -3.03 1.75
CA ALA A 168 8.32 -3.38 0.50
C ALA A 168 8.43 -2.26 -0.55
N GLY A 169 7.92 -1.06 -0.27
CA GLY A 169 8.04 0.06 -1.22
C GLY A 169 6.74 0.45 -1.92
N GLU A 170 5.62 -0.21 -1.67
CA GLU A 170 4.39 0.05 -2.42
C GLU A 170 3.95 1.52 -2.37
N ASP A 171 3.38 2.01 -3.48
CA ASP A 171 2.70 3.30 -3.51
C ASP A 171 1.46 3.28 -2.58
N PRO A 172 1.42 4.07 -1.48
CA PRO A 172 0.26 4.12 -0.58
C PRO A 172 -1.02 4.55 -1.32
N LEU A 173 -0.91 5.34 -2.39
CA LEU A 173 -2.07 5.74 -3.19
C LEU A 173 -2.62 4.58 -4.01
N TYR A 174 -1.78 3.61 -4.41
CA TYR A 174 -2.24 2.38 -5.04
C TYR A 174 -3.13 1.58 -4.08
N ILE A 175 -2.66 1.36 -2.85
CA ILE A 175 -3.43 0.68 -1.82
C ILE A 175 -4.73 1.45 -1.54
N ALA A 176 -4.67 2.77 -1.35
CA ALA A 176 -5.87 3.56 -1.06
C ALA A 176 -6.92 3.52 -2.19
N ARG A 177 -6.52 3.54 -3.48
CA ARG A 177 -7.45 3.34 -4.61
C ARG A 177 -8.15 1.98 -4.54
N ARG A 178 -7.42 0.96 -4.10
CA ARG A 178 -7.90 -0.40 -3.93
C ARG A 178 -8.88 -0.51 -2.76
N LEU A 179 -8.65 0.21 -1.66
CA LEU A 179 -9.61 0.31 -0.54
C LEU A 179 -10.92 1.02 -0.93
N ILE A 180 -10.86 2.09 -1.75
CA ILE A 180 -12.07 2.74 -2.29
C ILE A 180 -12.93 1.72 -3.06
N ARG A 181 -12.28 0.82 -3.80
CA ARG A 181 -12.97 -0.26 -4.50
C ARG A 181 -13.64 -1.24 -3.52
N VAL A 182 -12.90 -1.73 -2.52
CA VAL A 182 -13.42 -2.65 -1.49
C VAL A 182 -14.63 -2.05 -0.77
N ALA A 183 -14.61 -0.75 -0.45
CA ALA A 183 -15.71 -0.06 0.21
C ALA A 183 -17.06 -0.23 -0.53
N SER A 184 -17.04 -0.19 -1.86
CA SER A 184 -18.26 -0.34 -2.67
C SER A 184 -18.53 -1.78 -3.13
N GLU A 185 -17.47 -2.60 -3.27
CA GLU A 185 -17.56 -3.97 -3.79
C GLU A 185 -17.96 -4.97 -2.70
N ASP A 186 -17.33 -4.88 -1.54
CA ASP A 186 -17.39 -5.93 -0.50
C ASP A 186 -18.18 -5.50 0.74
N ILE A 187 -18.26 -4.19 1.01
CA ILE A 187 -19.03 -3.63 2.14
C ILE A 187 -20.37 -3.08 1.65
N GLY A 188 -20.34 -2.22 0.62
CA GLY A 188 -21.53 -1.78 -0.11
C GLY A 188 -22.57 -1.11 0.79
N LEU A 189 -23.84 -1.48 0.63
CA LEU A 189 -24.96 -0.90 1.39
C LEU A 189 -25.04 -1.37 2.83
N ALA A 190 -24.29 -2.42 3.22
CA ALA A 190 -24.29 -2.88 4.62
C ALA A 190 -23.68 -1.81 5.55
N ASP A 191 -22.73 -1.03 5.04
CA ASP A 191 -22.19 0.13 5.73
C ASP A 191 -21.70 1.19 4.74
N SER A 192 -22.57 2.15 4.45
CA SER A 192 -22.30 3.23 3.50
C SER A 192 -21.24 4.22 3.98
N ALA A 193 -20.82 4.18 5.24
CA ALA A 193 -19.77 5.06 5.77
C ALA A 193 -18.36 4.63 5.30
N ALA A 194 -18.19 3.39 4.82
CA ALA A 194 -16.91 2.88 4.34
C ALA A 194 -16.34 3.66 3.15
N LEU A 195 -17.17 4.07 2.18
CA LEU A 195 -16.72 4.77 0.98
C LEU A 195 -16.20 6.19 1.29
N PRO A 196 -16.91 7.03 2.08
CA PRO A 196 -16.38 8.30 2.58
C PRO A 196 -15.07 8.12 3.36
N LEU A 197 -14.98 7.11 4.24
CA LEU A 197 -13.76 6.83 4.99
C LEU A 197 -12.59 6.50 4.06
N ALA A 198 -12.79 5.61 3.09
CA ALA A 198 -11.76 5.25 2.10
C ALA A 198 -11.28 6.45 1.28
N THR A 199 -12.21 7.33 0.90
CA THR A 199 -11.91 8.56 0.16
C THR A 199 -11.10 9.53 1.01
N ALA A 200 -11.47 9.70 2.29
CA ALA A 200 -10.71 10.51 3.24
C ALA A 200 -9.32 9.94 3.50
N THR A 201 -9.19 8.61 3.60
CA THR A 201 -7.89 7.93 3.71
C THR A 201 -7.03 8.19 2.47
N TYR A 202 -7.59 8.07 1.27
CA TYR A 202 -6.86 8.41 0.04
C TYR A 202 -6.34 9.85 0.05
N GLN A 203 -7.19 10.81 0.43
CA GLN A 203 -6.79 12.21 0.57
C GLN A 203 -5.70 12.39 1.64
N ALA A 204 -5.82 11.74 2.79
CA ALA A 204 -4.81 11.77 3.84
C ALA A 204 -3.45 11.25 3.32
N CYS A 205 -3.45 10.13 2.58
CA CYS A 205 -2.24 9.60 1.95
C CYS A 205 -1.62 10.57 0.93
N GLN A 206 -2.44 11.31 0.18
CA GLN A 206 -1.94 12.33 -0.76
C GLN A 206 -1.33 13.55 -0.05
N MET A 207 -1.97 14.00 1.03
CA MET A 207 -1.59 15.22 1.74
C MET A 207 -0.38 15.00 2.65
N ILE A 208 -0.35 13.88 3.35
CA ILE A 208 0.65 13.56 4.37
C ILE A 208 1.82 12.78 3.76
N GLY A 209 1.53 11.77 2.93
CA GLY A 209 2.54 10.87 2.37
C GLY A 209 3.13 9.89 3.39
N MET A 210 4.04 9.04 2.94
CA MET A 210 4.79 8.12 3.80
C MET A 210 5.97 8.85 4.47
N PRO A 211 6.37 8.46 5.70
CA PRO A 211 5.84 7.30 6.46
C PRO A 211 4.50 7.52 7.16
N GLU A 212 4.10 8.75 7.45
CA GLU A 212 3.05 9.06 8.41
C GLU A 212 1.63 8.65 7.98
N CYS A 213 1.40 8.42 6.69
CA CYS A 213 0.09 7.97 6.19
C CYS A 213 -0.16 6.46 6.33
N ASP A 214 0.81 5.69 6.80
CA ASP A 214 0.67 4.25 7.04
C ASP A 214 -0.48 3.93 8.02
N VAL A 215 -0.61 4.70 9.08
CA VAL A 215 -1.63 4.53 10.11
C VAL A 215 -3.02 4.90 9.59
N ASN A 216 -3.11 5.83 8.62
CA ASN A 216 -4.37 6.14 7.95
C ASN A 216 -4.86 4.95 7.12
N LEU A 217 -3.95 4.27 6.42
CA LEU A 217 -4.26 3.03 5.69
C LEU A 217 -4.63 1.90 6.66
N ALA A 218 -3.85 1.71 7.73
CA ALA A 218 -4.10 0.68 8.73
C ALA A 218 -5.47 0.84 9.40
N HIS A 219 -5.85 2.07 9.75
CA HIS A 219 -7.18 2.39 10.29
C HIS A 219 -8.28 2.01 9.28
N CYS A 220 -8.15 2.44 8.03
CA CYS A 220 -9.13 2.16 6.98
C CYS A 220 -9.29 0.65 6.74
N VAL A 221 -8.18 -0.08 6.62
CA VAL A 221 -8.17 -1.54 6.43
C VAL A 221 -8.84 -2.25 7.60
N THR A 222 -8.52 -1.87 8.83
CA THR A 222 -9.11 -2.48 10.05
C THR A 222 -10.61 -2.23 10.13
N TYR A 223 -11.04 -1.00 9.82
CA TYR A 223 -12.46 -0.66 9.74
C TYR A 223 -13.18 -1.57 8.74
N MET A 224 -12.64 -1.67 7.51
CA MET A 224 -13.25 -2.44 6.44
C MET A 224 -13.31 -3.94 6.74
N ALA A 225 -12.26 -4.50 7.35
CA ALA A 225 -12.25 -5.89 7.77
C ALA A 225 -13.38 -6.17 8.77
N ARG A 226 -13.63 -5.24 9.71
CA ARG A 226 -14.68 -5.39 10.75
C ARG A 226 -16.08 -4.98 10.31
N ALA A 227 -16.21 -4.25 9.20
CA ALA A 227 -17.50 -3.81 8.69
C ALA A 227 -18.38 -4.99 8.22
N PRO A 228 -19.71 -4.90 8.32
CA PRO A 228 -20.59 -5.88 7.72
C PRO A 228 -20.40 -5.90 6.19
N LYS A 229 -20.50 -7.08 5.58
CA LYS A 229 -20.23 -7.27 4.15
C LYS A 229 -21.53 -7.32 3.35
N SER A 230 -21.54 -6.66 2.19
CA SER A 230 -22.63 -6.80 1.22
C SER A 230 -22.11 -6.56 -0.19
N ILE A 231 -22.30 -7.58 -1.03
CA ILE A 231 -22.03 -7.54 -2.47
C ILE A 231 -23.29 -7.23 -3.28
N GLU A 232 -24.40 -6.83 -2.65
CA GLU A 232 -25.71 -6.68 -3.29
C GLU A 232 -25.68 -5.75 -4.50
N VAL A 233 -25.11 -4.54 -4.33
CA VAL A 233 -24.99 -3.56 -5.41
C VAL A 233 -23.99 -4.01 -6.46
N TYR A 234 -22.86 -4.57 -6.04
CA TYR A 234 -21.83 -5.06 -6.95
C TYR A 234 -22.36 -6.15 -7.88
N HIS A 235 -23.06 -7.13 -7.31
CA HIS A 235 -23.69 -8.23 -8.03
C HIS A 235 -24.82 -7.73 -8.95
N ALA A 236 -25.73 -6.90 -8.42
CA ALA A 236 -26.83 -6.34 -9.20
C ALA A 236 -26.34 -5.58 -10.44
N TYR A 237 -25.27 -4.78 -10.29
CA TYR A 237 -24.68 -4.08 -11.42
C TYR A 237 -23.95 -5.02 -12.39
N GLY A 238 -23.39 -6.12 -11.90
CA GLY A 238 -22.90 -7.23 -12.72
C GLY A 238 -23.98 -7.77 -13.65
N LEU A 239 -25.16 -8.10 -13.11
CA LEU A 239 -26.31 -8.58 -13.88
C LEU A 239 -26.80 -7.56 -14.91
N VAL A 240 -26.79 -6.26 -14.56
CA VAL A 240 -27.14 -5.19 -15.50
C VAL A 240 -26.15 -5.15 -16.66
N LYS A 241 -24.83 -5.18 -16.38
CA LYS A 241 -23.80 -5.19 -17.44
C LYS A 241 -23.97 -6.38 -18.37
N GLN A 242 -24.21 -7.56 -17.81
CA GLN A 242 -24.46 -8.78 -18.59
C GLN A 242 -25.70 -8.62 -19.47
N THR A 243 -26.81 -8.16 -18.90
CA THR A 243 -28.07 -7.94 -19.65
C THR A 243 -27.89 -6.97 -20.81
N VAL A 244 -27.16 -5.86 -20.59
CA VAL A 244 -26.88 -4.87 -21.65
C VAL A 244 -25.99 -5.44 -22.75
N GLN A 245 -25.12 -6.41 -22.44
CA GLN A 245 -24.24 -7.04 -23.41
C GLN A 245 -24.91 -8.16 -24.20
N GLU A 246 -25.80 -8.92 -23.56
CA GLU A 246 -26.37 -10.15 -24.11
C GLU A 246 -27.77 -9.98 -24.71
N GLU A 247 -28.55 -9.00 -24.25
CA GLU A 247 -29.93 -8.80 -24.68
C GLU A 247 -30.10 -7.64 -25.68
N TYR A 248 -31.34 -7.44 -26.14
CA TYR A 248 -31.70 -6.35 -27.03
C TYR A 248 -31.43 -4.97 -26.39
N ALA A 249 -31.04 -3.99 -27.20
CA ALA A 249 -30.92 -2.60 -26.79
C ALA A 249 -32.31 -1.96 -26.58
N TYR A 250 -32.95 -2.29 -25.45
CA TYR A 250 -34.28 -1.80 -25.11
C TYR A 250 -34.33 -0.27 -25.08
N SER A 251 -35.31 0.32 -25.77
CA SER A 251 -35.49 1.78 -25.80
C SER A 251 -36.02 2.31 -24.46
N VAL A 252 -35.57 3.50 -24.05
CA VAL A 252 -36.13 4.23 -22.91
C VAL A 252 -37.65 4.43 -23.09
N PRO A 253 -38.48 4.08 -22.09
CA PRO A 253 -39.92 4.32 -22.14
C PRO A 253 -40.28 5.78 -22.45
N ILE A 254 -41.35 6.00 -23.23
CA ILE A 254 -41.71 7.34 -23.73
C ILE A 254 -41.87 8.37 -22.60
N HIS A 255 -42.49 7.97 -21.48
CA HIS A 255 -42.72 8.81 -20.31
C HIS A 255 -41.45 9.11 -19.51
N LEU A 256 -40.33 8.42 -19.76
CA LEU A 256 -39.03 8.71 -19.15
C LEU A 256 -38.09 9.47 -20.08
N LYS A 257 -38.46 9.67 -21.35
CA LYS A 257 -37.62 10.43 -22.30
C LYS A 257 -37.63 11.91 -21.96
N ASN A 258 -36.48 12.54 -22.12
CA ASN A 258 -36.35 13.99 -22.05
C ASN A 258 -37.06 14.67 -23.24
N ALA A 259 -37.81 15.75 -22.99
CA ALA A 259 -38.60 16.46 -24.00
C ALA A 259 -38.35 17.99 -24.00
N PRO A 260 -37.12 18.45 -24.28
CA PRO A 260 -36.75 19.86 -24.20
C PRO A 260 -37.33 20.72 -25.33
N THR A 261 -37.60 20.15 -26.51
CA THR A 261 -38.10 20.91 -27.68
C THR A 261 -39.61 20.75 -27.87
N ALA A 262 -40.24 21.69 -28.57
CA ALA A 262 -41.67 21.60 -28.92
C ALA A 262 -41.96 20.33 -29.73
N LEU A 263 -41.16 20.05 -30.76
CA LEU A 263 -41.28 18.84 -31.57
C LEU A 263 -41.23 17.56 -30.74
N MET A 264 -40.34 17.46 -29.74
CA MET A 264 -40.26 16.27 -28.88
C MET A 264 -41.52 16.08 -28.03
N LYS A 265 -42.12 17.17 -27.54
CA LYS A 265 -43.40 17.13 -26.81
C LYS A 265 -44.54 16.73 -27.73
N ASP A 266 -44.55 17.24 -28.96
CA ASP A 266 -45.54 16.86 -29.99
C ASP A 266 -45.43 15.38 -30.35
N LEU A 267 -44.21 14.83 -30.34
CA LEU A 267 -43.94 13.38 -30.48
C LEU A 267 -44.22 12.56 -29.20
N GLY A 268 -44.76 13.19 -28.15
CA GLY A 268 -45.18 12.55 -26.91
C GLY A 268 -44.05 12.23 -25.93
N TYR A 269 -42.84 12.76 -26.11
CA TYR A 269 -41.74 12.48 -25.19
C TYR A 269 -42.06 13.07 -23.81
N GLY A 270 -41.82 12.28 -22.76
CA GLY A 270 -42.17 12.65 -21.38
C GLY A 270 -43.66 12.63 -21.07
N ALA A 271 -44.53 12.34 -22.06
CA ALA A 271 -45.97 12.28 -21.83
C ALA A 271 -46.32 11.16 -20.86
N GLY A 272 -47.13 11.49 -19.84
CA GLY A 272 -47.56 10.54 -18.81
C GLY A 272 -46.58 10.32 -17.66
N TYR A 273 -45.45 11.05 -17.62
CA TYR A 273 -44.53 10.98 -16.49
C TYR A 273 -45.19 11.40 -15.18
N LYS A 274 -45.07 10.56 -14.16
CA LYS A 274 -45.48 10.85 -12.79
C LYS A 274 -44.27 11.30 -12.00
N TYR A 275 -44.28 12.56 -11.58
CA TYR A 275 -43.21 13.15 -10.76
C TYR A 275 -43.47 12.88 -9.28
N ASN A 276 -42.83 11.85 -8.72
CA ASN A 276 -43.14 11.36 -7.38
C ASN A 276 -43.15 12.43 -6.27
N PRO A 277 -42.17 13.35 -6.18
CA PRO A 277 -42.18 14.40 -5.17
C PRO A 277 -43.33 15.41 -5.28
N GLY A 278 -44.04 15.45 -6.41
CA GLY A 278 -45.17 16.35 -6.63
C GLY A 278 -46.51 15.85 -6.07
N TYR A 279 -46.56 14.62 -5.56
CA TYR A 279 -47.77 14.04 -4.96
C TYR A 279 -47.75 14.19 -3.44
N ALA A 280 -48.93 14.17 -2.82
CA ALA A 280 -49.05 14.26 -1.37
C ALA A 280 -48.30 13.11 -0.68
N PRO A 281 -47.69 13.33 0.51
CA PRO A 281 -47.04 12.29 1.29
C PRO A 281 -47.94 11.06 1.48
N GLY A 282 -47.39 9.86 1.27
CA GLY A 282 -48.15 8.60 1.37
C GLY A 282 -48.91 8.19 0.10
N THR A 283 -48.89 9.00 -0.97
CA THR A 283 -49.51 8.62 -2.25
C THR A 283 -48.76 7.44 -2.89
N ILE A 284 -49.46 6.34 -3.16
CA ILE A 284 -48.90 5.19 -3.90
C ILE A 284 -48.95 5.50 -5.40
N ILE A 285 -47.78 5.70 -6.00
CA ILE A 285 -47.65 6.02 -7.43
C ILE A 285 -47.22 4.76 -8.17
N LYS A 286 -48.09 4.26 -9.05
CA LYS A 286 -47.75 3.16 -9.97
C LYS A 286 -47.19 3.73 -11.27
N GLN A 287 -45.92 3.47 -11.56
CA GLN A 287 -45.24 3.81 -12.80
C GLN A 287 -44.17 2.77 -13.10
N GLU A 288 -44.11 2.29 -14.34
CA GLU A 288 -43.03 1.41 -14.80
C GLU A 288 -41.78 2.22 -15.13
N TYR A 289 -40.61 1.73 -14.74
CA TYR A 289 -39.33 2.40 -15.01
C TYR A 289 -38.41 1.58 -15.93
N LEU A 290 -38.48 0.26 -15.83
CA LEU A 290 -37.79 -0.62 -16.78
C LEU A 290 -38.51 -0.60 -18.13
N PRO A 291 -37.76 -0.79 -19.23
CA PRO A 291 -38.35 -0.83 -20.56
C PRO A 291 -39.20 -2.08 -20.75
N LYS A 292 -40.04 -2.03 -21.78
CA LYS A 292 -40.84 -3.19 -22.20
C LYS A 292 -39.91 -4.35 -22.55
N GLY A 293 -40.15 -5.53 -21.98
CA GLY A 293 -39.28 -6.71 -22.05
C GLY A 293 -38.48 -6.97 -20.77
N LEU A 294 -38.32 -5.97 -19.88
CA LEU A 294 -37.59 -6.10 -18.62
C LEU A 294 -38.48 -5.86 -17.38
N GLU A 295 -39.80 -5.71 -17.53
CA GLU A 295 -40.70 -5.23 -16.46
C GLU A 295 -40.71 -6.11 -15.20
N ARG A 296 -40.42 -7.41 -15.35
CA ARG A 296 -40.37 -8.37 -14.24
C ARG A 296 -38.96 -8.68 -13.76
N ARG A 297 -37.94 -8.09 -14.39
CA ARG A 297 -36.54 -8.35 -14.03
C ARG A 297 -36.23 -7.63 -12.72
N LYS A 298 -35.62 -8.36 -11.78
CA LYS A 298 -35.02 -7.79 -10.58
C LYS A 298 -33.51 -7.94 -10.69
N PHE A 299 -32.78 -6.86 -10.54
CA PHE A 299 -31.31 -6.90 -10.49
C PHE A 299 -30.80 -6.84 -9.04
N LEU A 300 -31.42 -5.98 -8.24
CA LEU A 300 -31.12 -5.82 -6.83
C LEU A 300 -31.82 -6.90 -5.99
N GLY A 301 -31.12 -7.43 -4.97
CA GLY A 301 -31.63 -8.48 -4.08
C GLY A 301 -31.63 -9.91 -4.65
N GLN A 302 -31.01 -10.15 -5.82
CA GLN A 302 -30.80 -11.50 -6.36
C GLN A 302 -29.41 -12.02 -5.94
N LEU A 303 -29.26 -12.48 -4.69
CA LEU A 303 -28.05 -13.16 -4.24
C LEU A 303 -28.37 -14.63 -3.97
N GLU A 304 -27.75 -15.53 -4.74
CA GLU A 304 -27.66 -16.93 -4.36
C GLU A 304 -26.45 -17.09 -3.44
N TYR A 305 -26.72 -17.36 -2.16
CA TYR A 305 -25.65 -17.60 -1.20
C TYR A 305 -25.10 -19.02 -1.41
N MET A 306 -23.78 -19.13 -1.50
CA MET A 306 -23.11 -20.43 -1.44
C MET A 306 -23.31 -21.01 -0.03
N VAL A 307 -23.84 -22.23 0.05
CA VAL A 307 -23.96 -22.98 1.30
C VAL A 307 -22.68 -23.79 1.47
N LEU A 308 -22.01 -23.66 2.60
CA LEU A 308 -20.87 -24.52 2.93
C LEU A 308 -21.40 -25.94 3.15
N GLU A 309 -20.90 -26.90 2.37
CA GLU A 309 -21.06 -28.31 2.72
C GLU A 309 -20.20 -28.55 3.97
N GLU A 310 -20.82 -28.91 5.09
CA GLU A 310 -20.07 -29.36 6.26
C GLU A 310 -19.33 -30.63 5.89
N GLU A 311 -18.01 -30.54 5.71
CA GLU A 311 -17.16 -31.72 5.72
C GLU A 311 -17.31 -32.36 7.11
N SER A 312 -18.05 -33.46 7.17
CA SER A 312 -18.13 -34.28 8.37
C SER A 312 -16.70 -34.72 8.72
N GLU A 313 -16.11 -34.12 9.74
CA GLU A 313 -14.84 -34.57 10.32
C GLU A 313 -14.94 -36.08 10.59
N LYS A 314 -14.09 -36.85 9.92
CA LYS A 314 -13.86 -38.29 10.15
C LYS A 314 -12.47 -38.48 10.72
#